data_AF-A0A2W1TLX2-F1
#
_entry.id   AF-A0A2W1TLX2-F1
#
_cell.length_a   1.000
_cell.length_b   1.000
_cell.length_c   1.000
_cell.angle_alpha   90.00
_cell.angle_beta   90.00
_cell.angle_gamma   90.00
#
_symmetry.space_group_name_H-M   'P 1'
#
loop_
_entity.id
_entity.type
_entity.pdbx_description
1 polymer ?
#
loop_
_entity_poly.entity_id
_entity_poly.type
_entity_poly.pdbx_seq_one_letter_code
_entity_poly.pdbx_strand_id
1 'polypeptide(L)' 'MPDGTEPRPVLHHDPLDADGSGYLDRNTETLRNVGAATTGHDEDLTASDPIPMTERDEALCGFADQGGRS' A
#
# COMPACT_ATOMS: atom_id res chain seq x y z
N MET A 1 -12.73 -4.89 17.12
CA MET A 1 -11.94 -6.13 17.06
C MET A 1 -11.84 -6.52 15.60
N PRO A 2 -10.63 -6.61 15.02
CA PRO A 2 -10.48 -7.29 13.73
C PRO A 2 -11.00 -8.73 13.91
N ASP A 3 -11.77 -9.19 12.93
CA ASP A 3 -12.53 -10.46 12.94
C ASP A 3 -11.63 -11.71 13.08
N GLY A 4 -10.31 -11.58 12.97
CA GLY A 4 -9.38 -12.71 12.94
C GLY A 4 -9.16 -13.26 11.53
N THR A 5 -9.94 -12.80 10.55
CA THR A 5 -9.65 -13.03 9.13
C THR A 5 -8.33 -12.34 8.74
N GLU A 6 -7.38 -13.12 8.20
CA GLU A 6 -6.17 -12.58 7.61
C GLU A 6 -6.51 -11.64 6.45
N PRO A 7 -5.88 -10.46 6.37
CA PRO A 7 -6.13 -9.52 5.29
C PRO A 7 -5.76 -10.15 3.94
N ARG A 8 -6.60 -9.93 2.93
CA ARG A 8 -6.34 -10.45 1.59
C ARG A 8 -5.33 -9.55 0.87
N PRO A 9 -4.32 -10.12 0.18
CA PRO A 9 -3.42 -9.34 -0.65
C PRO A 9 -4.19 -8.71 -1.82
N VAL A 10 -3.71 -7.56 -2.30
CA VAL A 10 -4.27 -6.90 -3.49
C VAL A 10 -3.81 -7.65 -4.73
N LEU A 11 -4.75 -8.31 -5.42
CA LEU A 11 -4.48 -9.04 -6.67
C LEU A 11 -4.82 -8.21 -7.92
N HIS A 12 -5.67 -7.19 -7.77
CA HIS A 12 -6.15 -6.32 -8.85
C HIS A 12 -6.18 -4.85 -8.39
N HIS A 13 -5.82 -3.94 -9.28
CA HIS A 13 -5.78 -2.50 -9.00
C HIS A 13 -7.13 -1.78 -9.21
N ASP A 14 -8.14 -2.48 -9.71
CA ASP A 14 -9.46 -1.91 -9.89
C ASP A 14 -10.06 -1.52 -8.53
N PRO A 15 -10.76 -0.36 -8.43
CA PRO A 15 -11.38 0.06 -7.18
C PRO A 15 -12.36 -1.00 -6.64
N LEU A 16 -13.07 -1.66 -7.55
CA LEU A 16 -13.96 -2.79 -7.29
C LEU A 16 -13.98 -3.66 -8.55
N ASP A 17 -13.39 -4.85 -8.46
CA ASP A 17 -13.43 -5.87 -9.52
C ASP A 17 -14.80 -6.58 -9.54
N ALA A 18 -15.08 -7.34 -10.58
CA ALA A 18 -16.35 -8.03 -10.81
C ALA A 18 -16.73 -9.02 -9.71
N ASP A 19 -15.75 -9.53 -8.96
CA ASP A 19 -15.94 -10.42 -7.81
C ASP A 19 -16.06 -9.66 -6.47
N GLY A 20 -16.02 -8.33 -6.51
CA GLY A 20 -16.10 -7.46 -5.34
C GLY A 20 -14.78 -7.31 -4.58
N SER A 21 -13.68 -7.85 -5.10
CA SER A 21 -12.32 -7.60 -4.61
C SER A 21 -11.75 -6.30 -5.21
N GLY A 22 -10.52 -5.91 -4.84
CA GLY A 22 -9.85 -4.72 -5.37
C GLY A 22 -9.44 -3.72 -4.30
N TYR A 23 -9.03 -2.52 -4.72
CA TYR A 23 -8.41 -1.55 -3.80
C TYR A 23 -9.36 -1.03 -2.72
N LEU A 24 -10.68 -1.01 -2.96
CA LEU A 24 -11.67 -0.53 -1.99
C LEU A 24 -12.36 -1.66 -1.20
N ASP A 25 -11.92 -2.90 -1.35
CA ASP A 25 -12.41 -4.01 -0.54
C ASP A 25 -11.91 -3.87 0.90
N ARG A 26 -12.85 -3.72 1.84
CA ARG A 26 -12.61 -3.55 3.29
C ARG A 26 -11.76 -4.65 3.94
N ASN A 27 -11.64 -5.80 3.30
CA ASN A 27 -10.86 -6.93 3.79
C ASN A 27 -9.47 -7.02 3.11
N THR A 28 -9.12 -6.08 2.23
CA THR A 28 -7.77 -5.99 1.70
C THR A 28 -6.81 -5.38 2.71
N GLU A 29 -5.58 -5.86 2.65
CA GLU A 29 -4.48 -5.38 3.48
C GLU A 29 -4.29 -3.87 3.35
N THR A 30 -4.45 -3.31 2.15
CA THR A 30 -4.21 -1.89 1.90
C THR A 30 -5.20 -0.98 2.63
N LEU A 31 -6.51 -1.21 2.52
CA LEU A 31 -7.47 -0.37 3.25
C LEU A 31 -7.37 -0.56 4.75
N ARG A 32 -7.09 -1.78 5.21
CA ARG A 32 -6.89 -2.05 6.63
C ARG A 32 -5.69 -1.26 7.16
N ASN A 33 -4.56 -1.27 6.46
CA ASN A 33 -3.36 -0.54 6.84
C ASN A 33 -3.56 0.98 6.78
N VAL A 34 -4.24 1.50 5.76
CA VAL A 34 -4.58 2.94 5.68
C VAL A 34 -5.48 3.35 6.85
N GLY A 35 -6.49 2.54 7.18
CA GLY A 35 -7.35 2.77 8.33
C GLY A 35 -6.57 2.79 9.64
N ALA A 36 -5.73 1.78 9.87
CA ALA A 36 -4.89 1.67 11.06
C ALA A 36 -3.92 2.87 11.21
N ALA A 37 -3.19 3.22 10.15
CA ALA A 37 -2.23 4.34 10.16
C ALA A 37 -2.91 5.71 10.40
N THR A 38 -4.10 5.93 9.85
CA THR A 38 -4.82 7.22 10.00
C THR A 38 -5.55 7.34 11.34
N THR A 39 -5.69 6.24 12.08
CA THR A 39 -6.36 6.21 13.39
C THR A 39 -5.41 5.95 14.56
N GLY A 40 -4.10 5.79 14.30
CA GLY A 40 -3.06 5.61 15.31
C GLY A 40 -2.97 4.20 15.88
N HIS A 41 -3.37 3.19 15.10
CA HIS A 41 -3.25 1.77 15.42
C HIS A 41 -2.05 1.15 14.68
N ASP A 42 -0.87 1.73 14.87
CA ASP A 42 0.34 1.31 14.16
C ASP A 42 0.72 -0.16 14.45
N GLU A 43 0.31 -0.68 15.62
CA GLU A 43 0.47 -2.08 16.02
C GLU A 43 -0.30 -3.09 15.15
N ASP A 44 -1.34 -2.62 14.44
CA ASP A 44 -2.18 -3.44 13.57
C ASP A 44 -1.70 -3.44 12.11
N LEU A 45 -0.65 -2.67 11.79
CA LEU A 45 -0.06 -2.62 10.46
C LEU A 45 0.69 -3.91 10.14
N THR A 46 0.44 -4.48 8.95
CA THR A 46 1.36 -5.49 8.42
C THR A 46 2.74 -4.87 8.19
N ALA A 47 3.78 -5.64 8.55
CA ALA A 47 5.16 -5.21 8.37
C ALA A 47 5.45 -5.01 6.88
N SER A 48 6.02 -3.85 6.54
CA SER A 48 6.54 -3.61 5.19
C SER A 48 7.75 -4.53 4.95
N ASP A 49 7.70 -5.29 3.86
CA ASP A 49 8.86 -5.98 3.28
C ASP A 49 9.28 -5.24 2.01
N PRO A 50 10.05 -4.14 2.13
CA PRO A 50 10.38 -3.31 0.99
C PRO A 50 11.27 -4.09 0.02
N ILE A 51 10.80 -4.19 -1.23
CA ILE A 51 11.63 -4.68 -2.32
C ILE A 51 12.74 -3.64 -2.56
N PRO A 52 14.02 -4.05 -2.66
CA PRO A 52 15.10 -3.14 -3.02
C PRO A 52 14.74 -2.38 -4.31
N MET A 53 15.05 -1.09 -4.35
CA MET A 53 14.87 -0.30 -5.58
C MET A 53 15.60 -0.96 -6.73
N THR A 54 14.95 -1.04 -7.88
CA THR A 54 15.64 -1.45 -9.10
C THR A 54 16.54 -0.30 -9.59
N GLU A 55 17.56 -0.61 -10.42
CA GLU A 55 18.39 0.43 -11.06
C GLU A 55 17.54 1.47 -11.81
N ARG A 56 16.40 1.05 -12.35
CA ARG A 56 15.43 1.95 -13.00
C ARG A 56 14.77 2.89 -12.00
N ASP A 57 14.36 2.40 -10.83
CA ASP A 57 13.71 3.19 -9.79
C ASP A 57 14.69 4.22 -9.19
N GLU A 58 15.94 3.82 -8.99
CA GLU A 58 17.01 4.72 -8.56
C GLU A 58 17.25 5.86 -9.57
N ALA A 59 17.30 5.53 -10.87
CA ALA A 59 17.43 6.53 -11.92
C ALA A 59 16.26 7.52 -11.91
N LEU A 60 15.01 7.04 -11.78
CA LEU A 60 13.81 7.90 -11.73
C LEU A 60 13.80 8.82 -10.50
N CYS A 61 14.16 8.32 -9.32
CA CYS A 61 14.29 9.12 -8.11
C CYS A 61 15.41 10.17 -8.24
N GLY A 62 16.53 9.84 -8.91
CA GLY A 62 17.62 10.78 -9.20
C GLY A 62 17.26 11.93 -10.14
N PHE A 63 16.20 11.80 -10.96
CA PHE A 63 15.68 12.90 -11.78
C PHE A 63 14.75 13.85 -10.99
N ALA A 64 14.15 13.40 -9.88
CA ALA A 64 13.29 14.25 -9.05
C ALA A 64 14.08 15.32 -8.27
N ASP A 65 15.39 15.11 -8.07
CA ASP A 65 16.27 16.02 -7.31
C ASP A 65 16.84 17.18 -8.16
N GLN A 66 16.67 17.15 -9.49
CA GLN A 66 17.21 18.18 -10.40
C GLN A 66 16.22 19.31 -10.74
N GLY A 67 15.13 19.46 -9.98
CA GLY A 67 14.05 20.42 -10.23
C GLY A 67 14.06 21.71 -9.39
N GLY A 68 15.16 22.06 -8.69
CA GLY A 68 15.15 23.11 -7.67
C GLY A 68 16.24 24.19 -7.75
N ARG A 69 15.99 25.25 -8.54
CA ARG A 69 16.55 26.64 -8.53
C ARG A 69 18.08 26.78 -8.71
N SER A 70 18.63 27.77 -9.41
CA SER A 70 18.18 29.10 -9.84
C SER A 70 18.69 29.43 -11.25
#